data_AF-A0A533RTZ5-F1
#
_entry.id   AF-A0A533RTZ5-F1
#
_cell.length_a   1.000
_cell.length_b   1.000
_cell.length_c   1.000
_cell.angle_alpha   90.00
_cell.angle_beta   90.00
_cell.angle_gamma   90.00
#
_symmetry.space_group_name_H-M   'P 1'
#
loop_
_entity.id
_entity.type
_entity.pdbx_description
1 polymer ?
#
loop_
_entity_poly.entity_id
_entity_poly.type
_entity_poly.pdbx_seq_one_letter_code
_entity_poly.pdbx_strand_id
1 'polypeptide(L)'
;MTLKAAYHHVAVALRKARSVVVCAHVRPDGDAVGSVLALTLALREAGIPAIPTLADAGVTAPSTYAFLPGYSLYAQAADLEAPDVFVALDTPIPDRIGEGLAVAETATTVCVLDHHPDATEWGDINVLDPACAATGQMVWHLLEALDAEPSADVALCCYVALLTDTGRFQYDNTTADVLRDAASMLEAGVSPSEASRLVYQSRTAGALALEARAMSRLTVVNGGRVAYSWIDGDDFAETGAHQSEAEMLPDAIRALGGVDVVAFMREKPGEIRVGLRAKTGFDVSAVAREFGGGGHRAAAGLTW
;
A
#
# COMPACT_ATOMS: atom_id res chain seq x y z
N MET A 1 4.13 16.23 -19.66
CA MET A 1 5.52 15.77 -19.45
C MET A 1 5.55 14.26 -19.69
N THR A 2 6.61 13.67 -20.26
CA THR A 2 6.70 12.19 -20.36
C THR A 2 7.01 11.57 -18.99
N LEU A 3 6.56 10.35 -18.69
CA LEU A 3 6.88 9.65 -17.44
C LEU A 3 8.39 9.64 -17.13
N LYS A 4 9.22 9.30 -18.11
CA LYS A 4 10.69 9.33 -17.96
C LYS A 4 11.24 10.70 -17.52
N ALA A 5 10.65 11.79 -18.02
CA ALA A 5 11.05 13.15 -17.62
C ALA A 5 10.55 13.50 -16.22
N ALA A 6 9.36 13.00 -15.83
CA ALA A 6 8.82 13.16 -14.49
C ALA A 6 9.72 12.48 -13.44
N TYR A 7 10.09 11.21 -13.67
CA TYR A 7 11.08 10.49 -12.84
C TYR A 7 12.41 11.24 -12.73
N HIS A 8 12.91 11.77 -13.85
CA HIS A 8 14.13 12.56 -13.84
C HIS A 8 14.00 13.83 -12.98
N HIS A 9 12.87 14.54 -13.03
CA HIS A 9 12.64 15.72 -12.21
C HIS A 9 12.58 15.38 -10.71
N VAL A 10 11.89 14.29 -10.34
CA VAL A 10 11.90 13.78 -8.96
C VAL A 10 13.34 13.48 -8.51
N ALA A 11 14.10 12.74 -9.32
CA ALA A 11 15.48 12.40 -9.00
C ALA A 11 16.39 13.64 -8.86
N VAL A 12 16.19 14.69 -9.66
CA VAL A 12 16.92 15.96 -9.55
C VAL A 12 16.57 16.70 -8.25
N ALA A 13 15.29 16.72 -7.86
CA ALA A 13 14.87 17.33 -6.60
C ALA A 13 15.49 16.59 -5.41
N LEU A 14 15.41 15.25 -5.40
CA LEU A 14 15.95 14.41 -4.33
C LEU A 14 17.47 14.53 -4.18
N ARG A 15 18.24 14.50 -5.28
CA ARG A 15 19.71 14.66 -5.23
C ARG A 15 20.19 16.00 -4.66
N LYS A 16 19.34 17.03 -4.69
CA LYS A 16 19.65 18.37 -4.16
C LYS A 16 19.11 18.60 -2.75
N ALA A 17 18.26 17.70 -2.26
CA ALA A 17 17.62 17.83 -0.97
C ALA A 17 18.62 17.60 0.18
N ARG A 18 18.53 18.42 1.23
CA ARG A 18 19.26 18.21 2.48
C ARG A 18 18.44 17.46 3.51
N SER A 19 17.12 17.43 3.34
CA SER A 19 16.17 16.68 4.16
C SER A 19 14.99 16.23 3.30
N VAL A 20 14.64 14.96 3.43
CA VAL A 20 13.50 14.35 2.74
C VAL A 20 12.57 13.69 3.76
N VAL A 21 11.27 13.93 3.62
CA VAL A 21 10.23 13.15 4.29
C VAL A 21 9.52 12.30 3.25
N VAL A 22 9.36 11.01 3.52
CA VAL A 22 8.63 10.08 2.64
C VAL A 22 7.39 9.60 3.37
N CYS A 23 6.22 9.78 2.78
CA CYS A 23 4.93 9.48 3.38
C CYS A 23 4.06 8.70 2.40
N ALA A 24 3.22 7.82 2.93
CA ALA A 24 2.16 7.17 2.17
C ALA A 24 0.79 7.36 2.83
N HIS A 25 -0.24 6.75 2.24
CA HIS A 25 -1.61 6.99 2.66
C HIS A 25 -1.94 6.50 4.08
N VAL A 26 -3.01 7.07 4.65
CA VAL A 26 -3.66 6.61 5.89
C VAL A 26 -4.04 5.13 5.78
N ARG A 27 -3.86 4.37 6.85
CA ARG A 27 -4.05 2.90 6.87
C ARG A 27 -3.21 2.22 5.78
N PRO A 28 -1.88 2.32 5.86
CA PRO A 28 -0.99 1.84 4.81
C PRO A 28 -1.07 0.31 4.70
N ASP A 29 -1.02 -0.19 3.47
CA ASP A 29 -0.88 -1.62 3.20
C ASP A 29 0.57 -1.99 2.85
N GLY A 30 0.77 -3.14 2.20
CA GLY A 30 2.11 -3.62 1.86
C GLY A 30 2.80 -2.79 0.79
N ASP A 31 2.05 -2.18 -0.14
CA ASP A 31 2.62 -1.29 -1.15
C ASP A 31 3.05 0.03 -0.51
N ALA A 32 2.17 0.67 0.24
CA ALA A 32 2.47 1.89 0.98
C ALA A 32 3.71 1.72 1.89
N VAL A 33 3.75 0.68 2.73
CA VAL A 33 4.90 0.46 3.64
C VAL A 33 6.16 0.10 2.88
N GLY A 34 6.08 -0.79 1.89
CA GLY A 34 7.23 -1.23 1.09
C GLY A 34 7.83 -0.08 0.30
N SER A 35 7.01 0.72 -0.37
CA SER A 35 7.41 1.89 -1.16
C SER A 35 8.12 2.96 -0.33
N VAL A 36 7.54 3.32 0.82
CA VAL A 36 8.12 4.32 1.73
C VAL A 36 9.47 3.88 2.25
N LEU A 37 9.59 2.62 2.70
CA LEU A 37 10.85 2.09 3.22
C LEU A 37 11.91 1.95 2.11
N ALA A 38 11.53 1.47 0.92
CA ALA A 38 12.44 1.33 -0.20
C ALA A 38 13.09 2.67 -0.58
N LEU A 39 12.28 3.71 -0.80
CA LEU A 39 12.80 5.03 -1.16
C LEU A 39 13.62 5.64 -0.03
N THR A 40 13.14 5.52 1.21
CA THR A 40 13.86 6.02 2.39
C THR A 40 15.25 5.41 2.50
N LEU A 41 15.36 4.08 2.37
CA LEU A 41 16.63 3.36 2.46
C LEU A 41 17.55 3.75 1.30
N ALA A 42 17.06 3.76 0.07
CA ALA A 42 17.85 4.14 -1.10
C ALA A 42 18.43 5.56 -0.98
N LEU A 43 17.63 6.52 -0.49
CA LEU A 43 18.11 7.88 -0.25
C LEU A 43 19.18 7.93 0.83
N ARG A 44 18.98 7.21 1.95
CA ARG A 44 19.96 7.18 3.05
C ARG A 44 21.27 6.51 2.63
N GLU A 45 21.21 5.44 1.84
CA GLU A 45 22.37 4.77 1.24
C GLU A 45 23.13 5.71 0.29
N ALA A 46 22.41 6.57 -0.44
CA ALA A 46 22.99 7.63 -1.27
C ALA A 46 23.48 8.86 -0.48
N GLY A 47 23.40 8.84 0.85
CA GLY A 47 23.84 9.95 1.73
C GLY A 47 22.86 11.11 1.83
N ILE A 48 21.62 10.95 1.36
CA ILE A 48 20.55 11.94 1.45
C ILE A 48 19.71 11.65 2.70
N PRO A 49 19.65 12.58 3.68
CA PRO A 49 18.85 12.36 4.89
C PRO A 49 17.36 12.21 4.54
N ALA A 50 16.81 11.04 4.83
CA ALA A 50 15.39 10.73 4.61
C ALA A 50 14.75 10.13 5.87
N ILE A 51 13.51 10.53 6.16
CA ILE A 51 12.70 10.05 7.28
C ILE A 51 11.37 9.53 6.73
N PRO A 52 11.00 8.26 7.02
CA PRO A 52 9.69 7.75 6.68
C PRO A 52 8.66 8.19 7.73
N THR A 53 7.46 8.52 7.30
CA THR A 53 6.35 8.86 8.20
C THR A 53 5.04 8.27 7.71
N LEU A 54 4.07 8.19 8.61
CA LEU A 54 2.72 7.75 8.32
C LEU A 54 1.76 8.93 8.37
N ALA A 55 0.71 8.83 7.59
CA ALA A 55 -0.34 9.81 7.52
C ALA A 55 -1.20 9.93 8.80
N ASP A 56 -1.31 8.86 9.60
CA ASP A 56 -2.20 8.83 10.76
C ASP A 56 -1.48 9.12 12.09
N ALA A 57 -2.04 10.03 12.89
CA ALA A 57 -1.56 10.39 14.22
C ALA A 57 -1.56 9.21 15.20
N GLY A 58 -0.45 8.98 15.90
CA GLY A 58 -0.37 7.94 16.93
C GLY A 58 -0.51 6.52 16.38
N VAL A 59 -0.47 6.36 15.06
CA VAL A 59 -0.51 5.07 14.40
C VAL A 59 0.91 4.62 14.10
N THR A 60 1.21 3.38 14.47
CA THR A 60 2.39 2.65 14.02
C THR A 60 2.09 1.97 12.70
N ALA A 61 3.10 1.73 11.87
CA ALA A 61 2.93 0.92 10.68
C ALA A 61 2.35 -0.47 11.06
N PRO A 62 1.69 -1.19 10.13
CA PRO A 62 1.19 -2.53 10.39
C PRO A 62 2.34 -3.46 10.79
N SER A 63 2.19 -4.12 11.94
CA SER A 63 3.21 -5.03 12.48
C SER A 63 3.51 -6.23 11.59
N THR A 64 2.60 -6.58 10.68
CA THR A 64 2.82 -7.56 9.61
C THR A 64 4.08 -7.26 8.80
N TYR A 65 4.43 -5.98 8.65
CA TYR A 65 5.59 -5.52 7.88
C TYR A 65 6.79 -5.15 8.76
N ALA A 66 6.75 -5.45 10.07
CA ALA A 66 7.84 -5.11 11.01
C ALA A 66 9.18 -5.80 10.69
N PHE A 67 9.17 -6.82 9.83
CA PHE A 67 10.37 -7.49 9.35
C PHE A 67 11.11 -6.69 8.26
N LEU A 68 10.46 -5.70 7.64
CA LEU A 68 11.08 -4.92 6.58
C LEU A 68 12.24 -4.06 7.14
N PRO A 69 13.37 -3.99 6.42
CA PRO A 69 14.46 -3.09 6.77
C PRO A 69 13.96 -1.64 6.89
N GLY A 70 14.49 -0.91 7.88
CA GLY A 70 14.09 0.48 8.11
C GLY A 70 12.72 0.67 8.79
N TYR A 71 11.96 -0.38 9.10
CA TYR A 71 10.65 -0.24 9.76
C TYR A 71 10.71 0.56 11.07
N SER A 72 11.77 0.42 11.86
CA SER A 72 11.96 1.18 13.10
C SER A 72 12.29 2.66 12.89
N LEU A 73 12.46 3.12 11.64
CA LEU A 73 12.76 4.52 11.32
C LEU A 73 11.52 5.40 11.25
N TYR A 74 10.30 4.81 11.25
CA TYR A 74 9.06 5.57 11.17
C TYR A 74 8.98 6.60 12.30
N ALA A 75 8.79 7.85 11.92
CA ALA A 75 8.54 8.97 12.82
C ALA A 75 7.08 9.44 12.70
N GLN A 76 6.56 10.03 13.77
CA GLN A 76 5.23 10.66 13.75
C GLN A 76 5.31 11.99 13.00
N ALA A 77 4.34 12.27 12.14
CA ALA A 77 4.32 13.49 11.32
C ALA A 77 4.39 14.76 12.18
N ALA A 78 3.72 14.75 13.34
CA ALA A 78 3.71 15.85 14.31
C ALA A 78 5.11 16.22 14.88
N ASP A 79 6.07 15.30 14.82
CA ASP A 79 7.43 15.50 15.34
C ASP A 79 8.43 15.94 14.26
N LEU A 80 7.98 16.09 13.01
CA LEU A 80 8.85 16.40 11.88
C LEU A 80 9.01 17.91 11.66
N GLU A 81 10.25 18.31 11.37
CA GLU A 81 10.56 19.64 10.88
C GLU A 81 10.25 19.75 9.37
N ALA A 82 10.15 20.99 8.88
CA ALA A 82 9.91 21.28 7.47
C ALA A 82 11.03 20.69 6.57
N PRO A 83 10.73 19.77 5.65
CA PRO A 83 11.73 19.17 4.79
C PRO A 83 12.03 20.02 3.55
N ASP A 84 13.21 19.85 2.94
CA ASP A 84 13.45 20.41 1.61
C ASP A 84 12.51 19.74 0.58
N VAL A 85 12.37 18.41 0.65
CA VAL A 85 11.48 17.65 -0.24
C VAL A 85 10.55 16.75 0.56
N PHE A 86 9.25 16.82 0.28
CA PHE A 86 8.27 15.83 0.73
C PHE A 86 7.93 14.91 -0.44
N VAL A 87 7.99 13.60 -0.23
CA VAL A 87 7.58 12.60 -1.22
C VAL A 87 6.34 11.87 -0.72
N ALA A 88 5.25 12.03 -1.44
CA ALA A 88 4.02 11.29 -1.23
C ALA A 88 4.00 10.09 -2.19
N LEU A 89 3.93 8.90 -1.62
CA LEU A 89 3.87 7.63 -2.34
C LEU A 89 2.49 7.01 -2.13
N ASP A 90 1.90 6.45 -3.16
CA ASP A 90 0.66 5.67 -3.03
C ASP A 90 -0.51 6.51 -2.45
N THR A 91 -0.62 7.74 -2.93
CA THR A 91 -1.52 8.78 -2.41
C THR A 91 -2.25 9.49 -3.56
N PRO A 92 -3.40 8.96 -4.03
CA PRO A 92 -4.08 9.49 -5.22
C PRO A 92 -4.61 10.92 -5.06
N ILE A 93 -4.90 11.33 -3.83
CA ILE A 93 -5.40 12.66 -3.46
C ILE A 93 -4.75 13.10 -2.13
N PRO A 94 -4.59 14.42 -1.88
CA PRO A 94 -3.91 14.93 -0.68
C PRO A 94 -4.58 14.51 0.63
N ASP A 95 -5.91 14.33 0.66
CA ASP A 95 -6.65 13.91 1.84
C ASP A 95 -6.18 12.55 2.39
N ARG A 96 -5.49 11.75 1.55
CA ARG A 96 -4.97 10.44 1.94
C ARG A 96 -3.69 10.52 2.76
N ILE A 97 -2.97 11.64 2.80
CA ILE A 97 -1.75 11.78 3.63
C ILE A 97 -2.00 12.30 5.05
N GLY A 98 -3.25 12.52 5.45
CA GLY A 98 -3.61 12.80 6.85
C GLY A 98 -2.79 13.94 7.48
N GLU A 99 -2.18 13.71 8.63
CA GLU A 99 -1.30 14.68 9.30
C GLU A 99 -0.01 14.98 8.51
N GLY A 100 0.38 14.09 7.59
CA GLY A 100 1.46 14.33 6.65
C GLY A 100 1.20 15.54 5.74
N LEU A 101 -0.06 15.96 5.57
CA LEU A 101 -0.39 17.15 4.78
C LEU A 101 0.23 18.42 5.36
N ALA A 102 0.22 18.58 6.69
CA ALA A 102 0.84 19.73 7.34
C ALA A 102 2.35 19.77 7.11
N VAL A 103 3.01 18.61 7.06
CA VAL A 103 4.44 18.51 6.73
C VAL A 103 4.68 18.86 5.26
N ALA A 104 3.85 18.32 4.35
CA ALA A 104 3.92 18.60 2.92
C ALA A 104 3.76 20.09 2.60
N GLU A 105 2.84 20.80 3.26
CA GLU A 105 2.62 22.24 3.07
C GLU A 105 3.81 23.11 3.48
N THR A 106 4.67 22.60 4.38
CA THR A 106 5.90 23.29 4.80
C THR A 106 7.12 22.94 3.95
N ALA A 107 7.00 21.95 3.06
CA ALA A 107 8.10 21.51 2.21
C ALA A 107 8.42 22.53 1.11
N THR A 108 9.69 22.57 0.67
CA THR A 108 10.06 23.42 -0.48
C THR A 108 9.57 22.81 -1.80
N THR A 109 9.46 21.48 -1.87
CA THR A 109 8.97 20.76 -3.05
C THR A 109 8.21 19.51 -2.62
N VAL A 110 7.03 19.31 -3.17
CA VAL A 110 6.22 18.10 -3.01
C VAL A 110 6.30 17.25 -4.28
N CYS A 111 6.78 16.02 -4.14
CA CYS A 111 6.78 15.01 -5.19
C CYS A 111 5.70 13.97 -4.92
N VAL A 112 4.92 13.58 -5.92
CA VAL A 112 3.87 12.56 -5.81
C VAL A 112 4.17 11.43 -6.80
N LEU A 113 4.24 10.19 -6.32
CA LEU A 113 4.30 8.98 -7.15
C LEU A 113 3.11 8.09 -6.79
N ASP A 114 2.27 7.78 -7.77
CA ASP A 114 1.07 7.00 -7.54
C ASP A 114 0.62 6.23 -8.79
N HIS A 115 0.08 5.04 -8.61
CA HIS A 115 -0.37 4.14 -9.68
C HIS A 115 -1.89 3.96 -9.74
N HIS A 116 -2.65 4.65 -8.90
CA HIS A 116 -4.10 4.58 -8.91
C HIS A 116 -4.67 5.27 -10.16
N PRO A 117 -5.67 4.66 -10.84
CA PRO A 117 -6.31 5.25 -12.01
C PRO A 117 -7.02 6.58 -11.76
N ASP A 118 -7.42 6.85 -10.51
CA ASP A 118 -8.10 8.06 -10.05
C ASP A 118 -7.17 9.06 -9.37
N ALA A 119 -5.85 8.85 -9.45
CA ALA A 119 -4.86 9.79 -8.94
C ALA A 119 -4.95 11.15 -9.64
N THR A 120 -4.77 12.21 -8.86
CA THR A 120 -4.80 13.60 -9.32
C THR A 120 -3.42 14.24 -9.17
N GLU A 121 -3.10 15.23 -10.00
CA GLU A 121 -1.89 16.03 -9.81
C GLU A 121 -2.10 17.00 -8.65
N TRP A 122 -1.33 16.84 -7.57
CA TRP A 122 -1.43 17.71 -6.39
C TRP A 122 -0.07 18.09 -5.77
N GLY A 123 1.04 17.49 -6.21
CA GLY A 123 2.40 17.94 -5.90
C GLY A 123 2.95 18.92 -6.93
N ASP A 124 4.14 19.45 -6.67
CA ASP A 124 4.93 20.24 -7.63
C ASP A 124 5.46 19.36 -8.78
N ILE A 125 5.79 18.10 -8.47
CA ILE A 125 6.26 17.10 -9.42
C ILE A 125 5.43 15.83 -9.25
N ASN A 126 4.71 15.41 -10.30
CA ASN A 126 3.83 14.25 -10.24
C ASN A 126 4.30 13.18 -11.24
N VAL A 127 4.39 11.94 -10.77
CA VAL A 127 4.58 10.73 -11.57
C VAL A 127 3.36 9.86 -11.33
N LEU A 128 2.37 9.95 -12.23
CA LEU A 128 1.13 9.17 -12.15
C LEU A 128 1.17 8.11 -13.24
N ASP A 129 1.35 6.85 -12.86
CA ASP A 129 1.52 5.74 -13.80
C ASP A 129 0.60 4.55 -13.47
N PRO A 130 -0.66 4.57 -13.96
CA PRO A 130 -1.60 3.48 -13.73
C PRO A 130 -1.27 2.18 -14.48
N ALA A 131 -0.20 2.14 -15.28
CA ALA A 131 0.31 0.90 -15.85
C ALA A 131 1.24 0.14 -14.89
N CYS A 132 1.77 0.80 -13.85
CA CYS A 132 2.48 0.12 -12.78
C CYS A 132 1.50 -0.65 -11.89
N ALA A 133 1.91 -1.83 -11.44
CA ALA A 133 1.11 -2.69 -10.58
C ALA A 133 1.27 -2.40 -9.09
N ALA A 134 2.21 -1.54 -8.72
CA ALA A 134 2.44 -1.07 -7.36
C ALA A 134 3.27 0.21 -7.41
N THR A 135 3.11 1.09 -6.42
CA THR A 135 4.01 2.22 -6.18
C THR A 135 5.45 1.73 -5.90
N GLY A 136 5.62 0.53 -5.33
CA GLY A 136 6.96 -0.06 -5.13
C GLY A 136 7.69 -0.36 -6.44
N GLN A 137 6.93 -0.66 -7.51
CA GLN A 137 7.47 -0.77 -8.87
C GLN A 137 7.94 0.60 -9.38
N MET A 138 7.17 1.65 -9.10
CA MET A 138 7.53 3.01 -9.47
C MET A 138 8.80 3.48 -8.75
N VAL A 139 8.94 3.15 -7.47
CA VAL A 139 10.17 3.43 -6.70
C VAL A 139 11.35 2.68 -7.30
N TRP A 140 11.17 1.42 -7.69
CA TRP A 140 12.21 0.64 -8.38
C TRP A 140 12.71 1.33 -9.66
N HIS A 141 11.81 1.83 -10.51
CA HIS A 141 12.17 2.61 -11.70
C HIS A 141 12.83 3.95 -11.37
N LEU A 142 12.44 4.60 -10.26
CA LEU A 142 13.07 5.84 -9.81
C LEU A 142 14.55 5.64 -9.43
N LEU A 143 14.96 4.46 -8.97
CA LEU A 143 16.35 4.16 -8.62
C LEU A 143 17.30 4.35 -9.81
N GLU A 144 16.87 3.95 -11.02
CA GLU A 144 17.63 4.20 -12.25
C GLU A 144 17.82 5.70 -12.50
N ALA A 145 16.76 6.49 -12.31
CA ALA A 145 16.82 7.94 -12.47
C ALA A 145 17.68 8.61 -11.38
N LEU A 146 17.79 8.00 -10.20
CA LEU A 146 18.66 8.39 -9.08
C LEU A 146 20.12 7.94 -9.26
N ASP A 147 20.42 7.07 -10.24
CA ASP A 147 21.73 6.44 -10.40
C ASP A 147 22.16 5.70 -9.12
N ALA A 148 21.17 5.06 -8.47
CA ALA A 148 21.33 4.33 -7.23
C ALA A 148 21.23 2.83 -7.50
N GLU A 149 22.30 2.10 -7.18
CA GLU A 149 22.28 0.63 -7.22
C GLU A 149 21.48 0.11 -6.01
N PRO A 150 20.41 -0.68 -6.22
CA PRO A 150 19.58 -1.16 -5.12
C PRO A 150 20.33 -2.16 -4.23
N SER A 151 20.34 -1.92 -2.92
CA SER A 151 20.72 -2.94 -1.95
C SER A 151 19.64 -4.05 -1.87
N ALA A 152 20.01 -5.20 -1.29
CA ALA A 152 19.05 -6.28 -1.02
C ALA A 152 17.89 -5.82 -0.11
N ASP A 153 18.15 -4.87 0.79
CA ASP A 153 17.14 -4.31 1.69
C ASP A 153 16.14 -3.44 0.93
N VAL A 154 16.63 -2.55 0.04
CA VAL A 154 15.77 -1.76 -0.87
C VAL A 154 14.95 -2.67 -1.77
N ALA A 155 15.60 -3.68 -2.36
CA ALA A 155 14.94 -4.64 -3.24
C ALA A 155 13.85 -5.44 -2.51
N LEU A 156 14.08 -5.85 -1.26
CA LEU A 156 13.08 -6.55 -0.46
C LEU A 156 11.85 -5.68 -0.19
N CYS A 157 12.06 -4.40 0.13
CA CYS A 157 10.96 -3.44 0.32
C CYS A 157 10.13 -3.25 -0.97
N CYS A 158 10.78 -3.02 -2.12
CA CYS A 158 10.09 -2.93 -3.41
C CYS A 158 9.37 -4.23 -3.79
N TYR A 159 10.00 -5.38 -3.54
CA TYR A 159 9.40 -6.67 -3.84
C TYR A 159 8.18 -6.97 -2.98
N VAL A 160 8.18 -6.61 -1.68
CA VAL A 160 7.01 -6.79 -0.82
C VAL A 160 5.85 -5.92 -1.27
N ALA A 161 6.12 -4.67 -1.66
CA ALA A 161 5.12 -3.80 -2.28
C ALA A 161 4.51 -4.46 -3.52
N LEU A 162 5.35 -4.88 -4.47
CA LEU A 162 4.92 -5.55 -5.69
C LEU A 162 4.15 -6.87 -5.42
N LEU A 163 4.63 -7.67 -4.47
CA LEU A 163 4.04 -8.97 -4.10
C LEU A 163 2.64 -8.80 -3.49
N THR A 164 2.42 -7.75 -2.70
CA THR A 164 1.15 -7.51 -2.02
C THR A 164 0.09 -6.95 -2.97
N ASP A 165 0.43 -5.94 -3.78
CA ASP A 165 -0.55 -5.30 -4.65
C ASP A 165 -0.89 -6.12 -5.91
N THR A 166 -0.02 -7.04 -6.31
CA THR A 166 -0.32 -8.04 -7.36
C THR A 166 -1.03 -9.29 -6.82
N GLY A 167 -1.31 -9.35 -5.52
CA GLY A 167 -1.93 -10.50 -4.90
C GLY A 167 -1.13 -11.79 -5.06
N ARG A 168 0.20 -11.69 -4.87
CA ARG A 168 1.15 -12.78 -5.13
C ARG A 168 1.25 -13.12 -6.62
N PHE A 169 1.23 -12.09 -7.46
CA PHE A 169 1.27 -12.22 -8.92
C PHE A 169 0.06 -12.97 -9.51
N GLN A 170 -1.10 -12.90 -8.84
CA GLN A 170 -2.33 -13.59 -9.24
C GLN A 170 -3.39 -12.65 -9.80
N TYR A 171 -3.23 -11.33 -9.58
CA TYR A 171 -4.20 -10.34 -10.00
C TYR A 171 -3.92 -9.87 -11.43
N ASP A 172 -4.94 -9.31 -12.09
CA ASP A 172 -4.89 -8.89 -13.49
C ASP A 172 -3.86 -7.77 -13.76
N ASN A 173 -3.39 -7.07 -12.72
CA ASN A 173 -2.29 -6.10 -12.81
C ASN A 173 -0.91 -6.78 -12.95
N THR A 174 -0.81 -8.11 -12.87
CA THR A 174 0.45 -8.85 -13.08
C THR A 174 0.78 -8.97 -14.56
N THR A 175 1.60 -8.05 -15.08
CA THR A 175 2.05 -8.06 -16.48
C THR A 175 3.41 -8.74 -16.65
N ALA A 176 3.86 -8.90 -17.90
CA ALA A 176 5.22 -9.37 -18.18
C ALA A 176 6.29 -8.41 -17.63
N ASP A 177 6.03 -7.11 -17.62
CA ASP A 177 6.97 -6.12 -17.08
C ASP A 177 7.07 -6.21 -15.56
N VAL A 178 5.94 -6.39 -14.87
CA VAL A 178 5.91 -6.68 -13.42
C VAL A 178 6.77 -7.90 -13.07
N LEU A 179 6.69 -8.97 -13.86
CA LEU A 179 7.49 -10.18 -13.61
C LEU A 179 8.98 -9.98 -13.93
N ARG A 180 9.33 -9.08 -14.87
CA ARG A 180 10.73 -8.70 -15.12
C ARG A 180 11.29 -7.87 -13.98
N ASP A 181 10.52 -6.91 -13.47
CA ASP A 181 10.92 -6.11 -12.31
C ASP A 181 11.12 -6.99 -11.09
N ALA A 182 10.18 -7.91 -10.80
CA ALA A 182 10.35 -8.91 -9.76
C ALA A 182 11.61 -9.76 -9.96
N ALA A 183 11.90 -10.22 -11.19
CA ALA A 183 13.12 -10.97 -11.48
C ALA A 183 14.38 -10.16 -11.18
N SER A 184 14.41 -8.87 -11.52
CA SER A 184 15.55 -7.99 -11.20
C SER A 184 15.73 -7.76 -9.69
N MET A 185 14.64 -7.69 -8.92
CA MET A 185 14.69 -7.62 -7.46
C MET A 185 15.26 -8.90 -6.84
N LEU A 186 15.00 -10.06 -7.46
CA LEU A 186 15.59 -11.35 -7.07
C LEU A 186 17.09 -11.38 -7.37
N GLU A 187 17.51 -10.85 -8.53
CA GLU A 187 18.93 -10.68 -8.86
C GLU A 187 19.64 -9.77 -7.85
N ALA A 188 18.94 -8.77 -7.29
CA ALA A 188 19.41 -7.92 -6.20
C ALA A 188 19.40 -8.59 -4.81
N GLY A 189 19.01 -9.87 -4.71
CA GLY A 189 19.16 -10.69 -3.49
C GLY A 189 17.86 -11.03 -2.76
N VAL A 190 16.69 -10.69 -3.31
CA VAL A 190 15.40 -11.05 -2.69
C VAL A 190 15.13 -12.55 -2.80
N SER A 191 14.64 -13.14 -1.71
CA SER A 191 14.10 -14.50 -1.69
C SER A 191 12.57 -14.48 -1.71
N PRO A 192 11.91 -14.92 -2.81
CA PRO A 192 10.45 -14.98 -2.91
C PRO A 192 9.78 -15.79 -1.79
N SER A 193 10.40 -16.93 -1.44
CA SER A 193 9.85 -17.84 -0.44
C SER A 193 9.91 -17.22 0.95
N GLU A 194 10.98 -16.51 1.26
CA GLU A 194 11.14 -15.82 2.55
C GLU A 194 10.20 -14.61 2.66
N ALA A 195 10.11 -13.78 1.62
CA ALA A 195 9.17 -12.68 1.56
C ALA A 195 7.72 -13.17 1.73
N SER A 196 7.33 -14.23 1.00
CA SER A 196 5.99 -14.83 1.16
C SER A 196 5.77 -15.41 2.55
N ARG A 197 6.78 -16.01 3.17
CA ARG A 197 6.68 -16.58 4.52
C ARG A 197 6.45 -15.49 5.55
N LEU A 198 7.20 -14.39 5.46
CA LEU A 198 7.13 -13.26 6.39
C LEU A 198 5.82 -12.47 6.25
N VAL A 199 5.31 -12.29 5.02
CA VAL A 199 4.05 -11.58 4.77
C VAL A 199 2.81 -12.42 5.08
N TYR A 200 2.77 -13.69 4.62
CA TYR A 200 1.52 -14.47 4.61
C TYR A 200 1.50 -15.66 5.57
N GLN A 201 2.66 -16.13 6.04
CA GLN A 201 2.77 -17.36 6.86
C GLN A 201 3.24 -17.07 8.29
N SER A 202 3.05 -15.84 8.75
CA SER A 202 3.42 -15.32 10.08
C SER A 202 2.20 -14.94 10.94
N ARG A 203 1.00 -15.34 10.50
CA ARG A 203 -0.26 -14.97 11.15
C ARG A 203 -0.42 -15.62 12.52
N THR A 204 -0.98 -14.86 13.46
CA THR A 204 -1.21 -15.35 14.82
C THR A 204 -2.37 -16.35 14.89
N ALA A 205 -2.45 -17.10 15.99
CA ALA A 205 -3.62 -17.94 16.26
C ALA A 205 -4.92 -17.11 16.34
N GLY A 206 -4.85 -15.89 16.87
CA GLY A 206 -5.97 -14.96 16.90
C GLY A 206 -6.44 -14.57 15.50
N ALA A 207 -5.53 -14.24 14.60
CA ALA A 207 -5.87 -13.95 13.20
C ALA A 207 -6.57 -15.12 12.50
N LEU A 208 -6.13 -16.35 12.74
CA LEU A 208 -6.76 -17.54 12.17
C LEU A 208 -8.14 -17.82 12.79
N ALA A 209 -8.31 -17.57 14.09
CA ALA A 209 -9.61 -17.67 14.75
C ALA A 209 -10.61 -16.60 14.25
N LEU A 210 -10.13 -15.37 14.02
CA LEU A 210 -10.92 -14.29 13.43
C LEU A 210 -11.34 -14.64 11.99
N GLU A 211 -10.45 -15.23 11.20
CA GLU A 211 -10.80 -15.74 9.88
C GLU A 211 -11.87 -16.82 9.95
N ALA A 212 -11.73 -17.79 10.85
CA ALA A 212 -12.78 -18.80 11.05
C ALA A 212 -14.13 -18.17 11.41
N ARG A 213 -14.13 -17.10 12.24
CA ARG A 213 -15.35 -16.34 12.58
C ARG A 213 -15.96 -15.71 11.33
N ALA A 214 -15.17 -14.99 10.54
CA ALA A 214 -15.62 -14.40 9.28
C ALA A 214 -16.15 -15.47 8.31
N MET A 215 -15.48 -16.61 8.17
CA MET A 215 -15.95 -17.69 7.29
C MET A 215 -17.26 -18.30 7.76
N SER A 216 -17.50 -18.39 9.08
CA SER A 216 -18.75 -18.94 9.61
C SER A 216 -19.98 -18.07 9.34
N ARG A 217 -19.78 -16.76 9.08
CA ARG A 217 -20.83 -15.79 8.74
C ARG A 217 -20.99 -15.54 7.24
N LEU A 218 -20.22 -16.26 6.42
CA LEU A 218 -20.26 -16.14 4.97
C LEU A 218 -21.69 -16.36 4.44
N THR A 219 -22.23 -15.34 3.79
CA THR A 219 -23.56 -15.37 3.19
C THR A 219 -23.44 -15.17 1.68
N VAL A 220 -24.11 -16.02 0.91
CA VAL A 220 -24.11 -15.97 -0.56
C VAL A 220 -25.47 -15.51 -1.06
N VAL A 221 -25.47 -14.52 -1.94
CA VAL A 221 -26.68 -13.87 -2.47
C VAL A 221 -26.60 -13.70 -4.00
N ASN A 222 -27.64 -13.11 -4.58
CA ASN A 222 -27.73 -12.82 -6.02
C ASN A 222 -27.49 -14.07 -6.91
N GLY A 223 -28.13 -15.19 -6.55
CA GLY A 223 -28.01 -16.44 -7.29
C GLY A 223 -26.62 -17.08 -7.25
N GLY A 224 -25.82 -16.82 -6.21
CA GLY A 224 -24.47 -17.38 -6.07
C GLY A 224 -23.35 -16.43 -6.49
N ARG A 225 -23.69 -15.27 -7.04
CA ARG A 225 -22.72 -14.37 -7.69
C ARG A 225 -22.05 -13.38 -6.73
N VAL A 226 -22.65 -13.14 -5.58
CA VAL A 226 -22.13 -12.22 -4.57
C VAL A 226 -22.02 -12.96 -3.25
N ALA A 227 -20.90 -12.82 -2.56
CA ALA A 227 -20.78 -13.24 -1.17
C ALA A 227 -20.43 -12.07 -0.28
N TYR A 228 -20.86 -12.13 0.98
CA TYR A 228 -20.40 -11.20 1.98
C TYR A 228 -20.16 -11.87 3.31
N SER A 229 -19.33 -11.22 4.14
CA SER A 229 -19.19 -11.55 5.55
C SER A 229 -18.83 -10.29 6.33
N TRP A 230 -18.75 -10.41 7.65
CA TRP A 230 -18.47 -9.28 8.52
C TRP A 230 -17.86 -9.71 9.84
N ILE A 231 -17.15 -8.75 10.45
CA ILE A 231 -16.65 -8.83 11.82
C ILE A 231 -16.98 -7.55 12.60
N ASP A 232 -17.05 -7.66 13.91
CA ASP A 232 -17.29 -6.57 14.85
C ASP A 232 -16.18 -6.48 15.92
N GLY A 233 -16.33 -5.56 16.87
CA GLY A 233 -15.38 -5.37 17.97
C GLY A 233 -15.29 -6.56 18.93
N ASP A 234 -16.39 -7.27 19.15
CA ASP A 234 -16.44 -8.41 20.06
C ASP A 234 -15.65 -9.59 19.48
N ASP A 235 -15.68 -9.77 18.16
CA ASP A 235 -14.87 -10.80 17.49
C ASP A 235 -13.37 -10.62 17.74
N PHE A 236 -12.86 -9.38 17.73
CA PHE A 236 -11.46 -9.10 18.07
C PHE A 236 -11.18 -9.43 19.54
N ALA A 237 -12.08 -9.04 20.45
CA ALA A 237 -11.91 -9.31 21.88
C ALA A 237 -11.90 -10.82 22.18
N GLU A 238 -12.78 -11.59 21.54
CA GLU A 238 -12.91 -13.03 21.73
C GLU A 238 -11.77 -13.83 21.10
N THR A 239 -11.24 -13.37 19.96
CA THR A 239 -10.17 -14.08 19.23
C THR A 239 -8.77 -13.65 19.66
N GLY A 240 -8.64 -12.47 20.26
CA GLY A 240 -7.36 -11.86 20.58
C GLY A 240 -6.59 -11.36 19.34
N ALA A 241 -7.24 -11.29 18.18
CA ALA A 241 -6.62 -10.78 16.96
C ALA A 241 -6.35 -9.27 17.05
N HIS A 242 -5.25 -8.82 16.44
CA HIS A 242 -4.99 -7.41 16.26
C HIS A 242 -5.83 -6.82 15.12
N GLN A 243 -6.15 -5.53 15.21
CA GLN A 243 -7.01 -4.82 14.25
C GLN A 243 -6.46 -4.81 12.81
N SER A 244 -5.14 -4.90 12.62
CA SER A 244 -4.49 -4.99 11.30
C SER A 244 -4.60 -6.38 10.67
N GLU A 245 -4.82 -7.43 11.47
CA GLU A 245 -4.88 -8.81 10.96
C GLU A 245 -6.17 -9.11 10.18
N ALA A 246 -7.16 -8.21 10.25
CA ALA A 246 -8.39 -8.29 9.48
C ALA A 246 -8.23 -7.89 8.00
N GLU A 247 -7.13 -7.26 7.61
CA GLU A 247 -6.89 -6.79 6.23
C GLU A 247 -6.88 -7.93 5.20
N MET A 248 -6.50 -9.14 5.62
CA MET A 248 -6.42 -10.33 4.75
C MET A 248 -7.76 -11.03 4.52
N LEU A 249 -8.81 -10.69 5.27
CA LEU A 249 -10.09 -11.40 5.26
C LEU A 249 -10.90 -11.27 3.95
N PRO A 250 -10.95 -10.10 3.28
CA PRO A 250 -11.61 -9.98 1.98
C PRO A 250 -11.07 -11.00 0.96
N ASP A 251 -9.75 -11.20 0.92
CA ASP A 251 -9.12 -12.14 -0.02
C ASP A 251 -9.38 -13.60 0.34
N ALA A 252 -9.45 -13.92 1.63
CA ALA A 252 -9.84 -15.26 2.08
C ALA A 252 -11.27 -15.60 1.64
N ILE A 253 -12.21 -14.64 1.73
CA ILE A 253 -13.58 -14.82 1.25
C ILE A 253 -13.63 -14.93 -0.27
N ARG A 254 -12.81 -14.11 -0.96
CA ARG A 254 -12.67 -14.14 -2.42
C ARG A 254 -12.22 -15.50 -2.95
N ALA A 255 -11.63 -16.38 -2.13
CA ALA A 255 -11.29 -17.75 -2.55
C ALA A 255 -12.53 -18.59 -2.94
N LEU A 256 -13.73 -18.25 -2.46
CA LEU A 256 -14.97 -18.99 -2.72
C LEU A 256 -15.25 -19.14 -4.22
N GLY A 257 -15.45 -20.38 -4.71
CA GLY A 257 -15.79 -20.65 -6.10
C GLY A 257 -17.18 -20.13 -6.49
N GLY A 258 -17.33 -19.63 -7.73
CA GLY A 258 -18.61 -19.24 -8.32
C GLY A 258 -19.08 -17.81 -8.05
N VAL A 259 -18.43 -17.07 -7.13
CA VAL A 259 -18.74 -15.65 -6.90
C VAL A 259 -17.97 -14.74 -7.86
N ASP A 260 -18.63 -13.66 -8.26
CA ASP A 260 -18.08 -12.57 -9.06
C ASP A 260 -17.56 -11.43 -8.18
N VAL A 261 -18.24 -11.15 -7.08
CA VAL A 261 -17.95 -10.04 -6.16
C VAL A 261 -18.05 -10.51 -4.71
N VAL A 262 -17.16 -10.01 -3.86
CA VAL A 262 -17.23 -10.19 -2.41
C VAL A 262 -17.24 -8.85 -1.70
N ALA A 263 -18.03 -8.76 -0.63
CA ALA A 263 -18.05 -7.63 0.29
C ALA A 263 -17.65 -8.11 1.70
N PHE A 264 -16.77 -7.38 2.35
CA PHE A 264 -16.39 -7.66 3.73
C PHE A 264 -16.61 -6.42 4.58
N MET A 265 -17.46 -6.54 5.59
CA MET A 265 -17.77 -5.43 6.48
C MET A 265 -17.04 -5.54 7.80
N ARG A 266 -16.54 -4.43 8.30
CA ARG A 266 -15.96 -4.32 9.64
C ARG A 266 -16.68 -3.21 10.39
N GLU A 267 -17.40 -3.61 11.43
CA GLU A 267 -18.09 -2.67 12.30
C GLU A 267 -17.11 -2.06 13.31
N LYS A 268 -17.25 -0.75 13.51
CA LYS A 268 -16.63 0.01 14.58
C LYS A 268 -17.70 0.92 15.20
N PRO A 269 -17.47 1.45 16.42
CA PRO A 269 -18.42 2.38 17.02
C PRO A 269 -18.69 3.58 16.10
N GLY A 270 -19.91 3.65 15.56
CA GLY A 270 -20.37 4.76 14.70
C GLY A 270 -19.92 4.72 13.24
N GLU A 271 -19.21 3.69 12.78
CA GLU A 271 -18.83 3.54 11.35
C GLU A 271 -18.78 2.05 10.93
N ILE A 272 -19.17 1.77 9.69
CA ILE A 272 -18.97 0.46 9.05
C ILE A 272 -18.04 0.64 7.86
N ARG A 273 -16.93 -0.08 7.89
CA ARG A 273 -16.01 -0.13 6.74
C ARG A 273 -16.40 -1.29 5.86
N VAL A 274 -16.49 -1.05 4.56
CA VAL A 274 -16.81 -2.10 3.58
C VAL A 274 -15.66 -2.20 2.58
N GLY A 275 -15.01 -3.36 2.54
CA GLY A 275 -14.06 -3.74 1.50
C GLY A 275 -14.77 -4.54 0.42
N LEU A 276 -14.64 -4.11 -0.83
CA LEU A 276 -15.17 -4.81 -2.00
C LEU A 276 -14.03 -5.43 -2.79
N ARG A 277 -14.24 -6.65 -3.30
CA ARG A 277 -13.33 -7.28 -4.27
C ARG A 277 -14.12 -7.92 -5.40
N ALA A 278 -13.66 -7.72 -6.62
CA ALA A 278 -14.11 -8.50 -7.77
C ALA A 278 -13.15 -9.67 -8.01
N LYS A 279 -13.71 -10.81 -8.42
CA LYS A 279 -12.95 -11.95 -8.94
C LYS A 279 -12.88 -11.93 -10.46
N THR A 280 -13.97 -11.49 -11.08
CA THR A 280 -14.11 -11.44 -12.54
C THR A 280 -14.20 -9.98 -12.97
N GLY A 281 -14.52 -9.75 -14.24
CA GLY A 281 -14.47 -8.43 -14.86
C GLY A 281 -15.51 -7.39 -14.40
N PHE A 282 -15.93 -7.40 -13.13
CA PHE A 282 -16.76 -6.37 -12.51
C PHE A 282 -15.94 -5.16 -12.06
N ASP A 283 -16.60 -4.00 -12.01
CA ASP A 283 -16.04 -2.77 -11.47
C ASP A 283 -16.65 -2.47 -10.10
N VAL A 284 -15.92 -2.83 -9.03
CA VAL A 284 -16.35 -2.53 -7.66
C VAL A 284 -16.04 -1.09 -7.24
N SER A 285 -15.16 -0.38 -7.96
CA SER A 285 -14.89 1.05 -7.71
C SER A 285 -16.10 1.91 -8.04
N ALA A 286 -16.86 1.55 -9.08
CA ALA A 286 -18.07 2.25 -9.46
C ALA A 286 -19.12 2.18 -8.34
N VAL A 287 -19.27 1.00 -7.73
CA VAL A 287 -20.15 0.81 -6.56
C VAL A 287 -19.64 1.63 -5.39
N ALA A 288 -18.35 1.55 -5.04
CA ALA A 288 -17.81 2.31 -3.91
C ALA A 288 -18.02 3.82 -4.06
N ARG A 289 -17.84 4.38 -5.26
CA ARG A 289 -18.04 5.81 -5.55
C ARG A 289 -19.47 6.29 -5.35
N GLU A 290 -20.48 5.45 -5.57
CA GLU A 290 -21.88 5.79 -5.26
C GLU A 290 -22.12 6.05 -3.77
N PHE A 291 -21.24 5.52 -2.91
CA PHE A 291 -21.27 5.66 -1.45
C PHE A 291 -20.15 6.57 -0.92
N GLY A 292 -19.52 7.40 -1.77
CA GLY A 292 -18.44 8.29 -1.37
C GLY A 292 -17.10 7.59 -1.08
N GLY A 293 -16.96 6.33 -1.49
CA GLY A 293 -15.71 5.58 -1.47
C GLY A 293 -14.93 5.65 -2.80
N GLY A 294 -14.00 4.72 -3.01
CA GLY A 294 -13.14 4.68 -4.20
C GLY A 294 -12.20 3.46 -4.25
N GLY A 295 -11.30 3.46 -5.23
CA GLY A 295 -10.28 2.41 -5.43
C GLY A 295 -10.24 1.84 -6.85
N HIS A 296 -9.60 0.68 -7.01
CA HIS A 296 -9.46 -0.01 -8.29
C HIS A 296 -10.71 -0.78 -8.70
N ARG A 297 -10.78 -1.08 -10.00
CA ARG A 297 -11.84 -1.88 -10.61
C ARG A 297 -12.09 -3.21 -9.89
N ALA A 298 -11.02 -3.88 -9.48
CA ALA A 298 -11.08 -5.18 -8.81
C ALA A 298 -11.06 -5.11 -7.27
N ALA A 299 -10.73 -3.95 -6.68
CA ALA A 299 -10.61 -3.78 -5.24
C ALA A 299 -10.92 -2.33 -4.86
N ALA A 300 -11.99 -2.13 -4.09
CA ALA A 300 -12.44 -0.80 -3.68
C ALA A 300 -12.92 -0.82 -2.23
N GLY A 301 -13.10 0.36 -1.64
CA GLY A 301 -13.60 0.49 -0.27
C GLY A 301 -14.46 1.73 -0.07
N LEU A 302 -15.32 1.67 0.93
CA LEU A 302 -16.17 2.77 1.39
C LEU A 302 -16.38 2.69 2.90
N THR A 303 -16.77 3.80 3.51
CA THR A 303 -17.18 3.88 4.91
C THR A 303 -18.62 4.38 4.96
N TRP A 304 -19.47 3.71 5.74
CA TRP A 304 -20.86 4.06 5.97
C TRP A 304 -21.09 4.47 7.43
#